data_AF-Q0ZQI6-F1
#
_entry.id   AF-Q0ZQI6-F1
#
_cell.length_a   1.000
_cell.length_b   1.000
_cell.length_c   1.000
_cell.angle_alpha   90.00
_cell.angle_beta   90.00
_cell.angle_gamma   90.00
#
_symmetry.space_group_name_H-M   'P 1'
#
loop_
_entity.id
_entity.type
_entity.pdbx_description
1 polymer ?
#
loop_
_entity_poly.entity_id
_entity_poly.type
_entity_poly.pdbx_seq_one_letter_code
_entity_poly.pdbx_strand_id
1 'polypeptide(L)'
;PIYVVDFRQESHGLFNGHAVSWYGERDWGNVGKTRQEALQDENQRLRQAKGKHILMAKLDKKKMPVNPQRNKIETAMSEQQLVESAGWHYLRLTDTDHVWPAAENIEAFVDFVRTLPQEAWLHFHCQAGKGRTTAYMVMYDIMKNPEVSLGDILSRQYLLGGAYVAYESKKAAPGQWKADYYHQKARMIEKFYGYVQEN
;
A
#
# COMPACT_ATOMS: atom_id res chain seq x y z
N PRO A 1 -14.43 -0.53 -16.14
CA PRO A 1 -14.71 -0.33 -14.69
C PRO A 1 -13.48 0.24 -13.97
N ILE A 2 -13.67 1.07 -12.93
CA ILE A 2 -12.55 1.61 -12.13
C ILE A 2 -12.43 0.81 -10.83
N TYR A 3 -11.23 0.34 -10.51
CA TYR A 3 -10.91 -0.33 -9.26
C TYR A 3 -9.91 0.52 -8.48
N VAL A 4 -10.23 0.85 -7.23
CA VAL A 4 -9.24 1.35 -6.27
C VAL A 4 -8.65 0.13 -5.58
N VAL A 5 -7.34 -0.05 -5.71
CA VAL A 5 -6.60 -1.12 -5.05
C VAL A 5 -5.75 -0.53 -3.94
N ASP A 6 -6.16 -0.84 -2.72
CA ASP A 6 -5.57 -0.39 -1.49
C ASP A 6 -4.58 -1.44 -0.98
N PHE A 7 -3.29 -1.05 -0.90
CA PHE A 7 -2.20 -1.92 -0.46
C PHE A 7 -1.87 -1.78 1.03
N ARG A 8 -2.71 -1.13 1.83
CA ARG A 8 -2.34 -0.73 3.19
C ARG A 8 -2.65 -1.83 4.20
N GLN A 9 -1.64 -2.36 4.89
CA GLN A 9 -1.88 -3.24 6.03
C GLN A 9 -2.35 -2.45 7.26
N GLU A 10 -1.84 -1.23 7.45
CA GLU A 10 -2.19 -0.39 8.59
C GLU A 10 -3.69 -0.03 8.59
N SER A 11 -4.30 -0.12 9.77
CA SER A 11 -5.69 0.28 9.97
C SER A 11 -5.86 1.75 9.64
N HIS A 12 -6.83 2.08 8.79
CA HIS A 12 -7.09 3.44 8.36
C HIS A 12 -8.57 3.66 7.99
N GLY A 13 -8.90 4.90 7.66
CA GLY A 13 -10.22 5.27 7.17
C GLY A 13 -10.38 6.78 7.18
N LEU A 14 -11.63 7.24 7.26
CA LEU A 14 -11.97 8.65 7.24
C LEU A 14 -12.66 9.07 8.53
N PHE A 15 -12.15 10.13 9.14
CA PHE A 15 -12.78 10.84 10.25
C PHE A 15 -13.20 12.23 9.81
N ASN A 16 -14.50 12.53 9.85
CA ASN A 16 -15.05 13.79 9.36
C ASN A 16 -14.60 14.13 7.92
N GLY A 17 -14.44 13.10 7.08
CA GLY A 17 -13.93 13.23 5.70
C GLY A 17 -12.39 13.35 5.58
N HIS A 18 -11.63 13.40 6.67
CA HIS A 18 -10.17 13.39 6.64
C HIS A 18 -9.62 11.97 6.69
N ALA A 19 -8.74 11.62 5.76
CA ALA A 19 -8.02 10.35 5.79
C ALA A 19 -7.07 10.29 6.99
N VAL A 20 -7.17 9.20 7.77
CA VAL A 20 -6.38 8.94 8.98
C VAL A 20 -5.90 7.50 9.01
N SER A 21 -4.82 7.22 9.73
CA SER A 21 -4.37 5.86 10.04
C SER A 21 -3.94 5.72 11.50
N TRP A 22 -4.02 4.51 12.03
CA TRP A 22 -3.50 4.16 13.35
C TRP A 22 -2.02 3.80 13.25
N TYR A 23 -1.20 4.84 13.22
CA TYR A 23 0.24 4.71 13.08
C TYR A 23 0.89 4.05 14.31
N GLY A 24 1.66 2.97 14.05
CA GLY A 24 2.66 2.42 14.96
C GLY A 24 4.08 2.77 14.50
N GLU A 25 5.11 2.46 15.28
CA GLU A 25 6.49 2.65 14.83
C GLU A 25 6.70 1.96 13.46
N ARG A 26 7.33 2.67 12.50
CA ARG A 26 7.52 2.24 11.10
C ARG A 26 6.23 2.02 10.29
N ASP A 27 5.09 2.51 10.77
CA ASP A 27 3.75 2.23 10.22
C ASP A 27 3.36 0.74 10.31
N TRP A 28 3.91 0.04 11.31
CA TRP A 28 3.77 -1.42 11.47
C TRP A 28 2.70 -1.81 12.52
N GLY A 29 1.63 -1.02 12.66
CA GLY A 29 0.58 -1.25 13.66
C GLY A 29 -0.16 -2.60 13.54
N ASN A 30 -0.11 -3.22 12.35
CA ASN A 30 -0.75 -4.50 12.04
C ASN A 30 0.24 -5.60 11.62
N VAL A 31 1.54 -5.41 11.79
CA VAL A 31 2.52 -6.47 11.49
C VAL A 31 2.24 -7.71 12.34
N GLY A 32 2.30 -8.88 11.69
CA GLY A 32 2.01 -10.18 12.31
C GLY A 32 0.53 -10.55 12.35
N LYS A 33 -0.39 -9.64 12.00
CA LYS A 33 -1.81 -9.96 11.83
C LYS A 33 -2.06 -10.58 10.46
N THR A 34 -2.99 -11.53 10.41
CA THR A 34 -3.61 -11.97 9.16
C THR A 34 -4.44 -10.84 8.52
N ARG A 35 -4.78 -10.98 7.24
CA ARG A 35 -5.69 -10.04 6.55
C ARG A 35 -7.00 -9.84 7.32
N GLN A 36 -7.61 -10.93 7.80
CA GLN A 36 -8.87 -10.86 8.52
C GLN A 36 -8.73 -10.08 9.84
N GLU A 37 -7.69 -10.34 10.62
CA GLU A 37 -7.44 -9.64 11.88
C GLU A 37 -7.15 -8.15 11.67
N ALA A 38 -6.39 -7.79 10.62
CA ALA A 38 -6.13 -6.39 10.28
C ALA A 38 -7.42 -5.64 9.92
N LEU A 39 -8.31 -6.25 9.11
CA LEU A 39 -9.61 -5.66 8.75
C LEU A 39 -10.56 -5.59 9.96
N GLN A 40 -10.52 -6.55 10.86
CA GLN A 40 -11.31 -6.52 12.10
C GLN A 40 -10.83 -5.40 13.03
N ASP A 41 -9.51 -5.25 13.20
CA ASP A 41 -8.91 -4.15 13.98
C ASP A 41 -9.31 -2.78 13.38
N GLU A 42 -9.21 -2.61 12.06
CA GLU A 42 -9.63 -1.38 11.37
C GLU A 42 -11.11 -1.04 11.63
N ASN A 43 -12.01 -2.00 11.41
CA ASN A 43 -13.45 -1.83 11.62
C ASN A 43 -13.77 -1.51 13.09
N GLN A 44 -13.13 -2.20 14.03
CA GLN A 44 -13.32 -1.95 15.45
C GLN A 44 -12.88 -0.53 15.83
N ARG A 45 -11.71 -0.09 15.35
CA ARG A 45 -11.18 1.25 15.64
C ARG A 45 -12.05 2.37 15.06
N LEU A 46 -12.51 2.23 13.82
CA LEU A 46 -13.42 3.18 13.19
C LEU A 46 -14.74 3.29 13.97
N ARG A 47 -15.35 2.16 14.34
CA ARG A 47 -16.59 2.13 15.15
C ARG A 47 -16.39 2.77 16.52
N GLN A 48 -15.28 2.45 17.19
CA GLN A 48 -15.00 2.95 18.53
C GLN A 48 -14.67 4.44 18.56
N ALA A 49 -14.20 5.01 17.45
CA ALA A 49 -13.89 6.44 17.36
C ALA A 49 -15.12 7.32 17.16
N LYS A 50 -16.16 6.83 16.46
CA LYS A 50 -17.37 7.60 16.18
C LYS A 50 -18.03 8.08 17.49
N GLY A 51 -18.34 9.37 17.54
CA GLY A 51 -18.92 10.05 18.71
C GLY A 51 -17.92 10.43 19.80
N LYS A 52 -16.64 10.04 19.68
CA LYS A 52 -15.59 10.34 20.68
C LYS A 52 -14.71 11.50 20.26
N HIS A 53 -13.94 12.00 21.23
CA HIS A 53 -12.86 12.94 20.99
C HIS A 53 -11.54 12.19 20.82
N ILE A 54 -10.96 12.22 19.62
CA ILE A 54 -9.74 11.51 19.26
C ILE A 54 -8.60 12.51 19.05
N LEU A 55 -7.41 12.16 19.53
CA LEU A 55 -6.19 12.93 19.29
C LEU A 55 -5.65 12.60 17.90
N MET A 56 -5.49 13.59 17.04
CA MET A 56 -4.99 13.46 15.68
C MET A 56 -3.82 14.40 15.45
N ALA A 57 -2.82 13.94 14.73
CA ALA A 57 -1.64 14.72 14.40
C ALA A 57 -1.06 14.32 13.04
N LYS A 58 -0.38 15.27 12.39
CA LYS A 58 0.59 14.94 11.33
C LYS A 58 1.91 14.53 11.99
N LEU A 59 2.69 13.71 11.33
CA LEU A 59 4.02 13.31 11.80
C LEU A 59 5.12 14.16 11.14
N ASP A 60 6.15 14.51 11.89
CA ASP A 60 7.35 15.15 11.38
C ASP A 60 8.34 14.14 10.72
N LYS A 61 9.52 14.63 10.33
CA LYS A 61 10.58 13.80 9.74
C LYS A 61 11.13 12.75 10.71
N LYS A 62 11.04 12.98 12.03
CA LYS A 62 11.42 12.04 13.09
C LYS A 62 10.27 11.11 13.48
N LYS A 63 9.14 11.17 12.77
CA LYS A 63 7.91 10.40 13.01
C LYS A 63 7.24 10.72 14.35
N MET A 64 7.43 11.94 14.84
CA MET A 64 6.78 12.45 16.05
C MET A 64 5.52 13.25 15.70
N PRO A 65 4.45 13.18 16.51
CA PRO A 65 3.24 13.96 16.30
C PRO A 65 3.50 15.46 16.48
N VAL A 66 3.10 16.26 15.50
CA VAL A 66 3.21 17.71 15.51
C VAL A 66 1.86 18.32 15.88
N ASN A 67 1.85 19.15 16.92
CA ASN A 67 0.69 19.92 17.39
C ASN A 67 -0.62 19.09 17.45
N PRO A 68 -0.64 18.00 18.22
CA PRO A 68 -1.77 17.07 18.24
C PRO A 68 -3.06 17.77 18.66
N GLN A 69 -4.12 17.58 17.87
CA GLN A 69 -5.42 18.21 18.07
C GLN A 69 -6.45 17.18 18.53
N ARG A 70 -7.25 17.54 19.53
CA ARG A 70 -8.34 16.69 20.01
C ARG A 70 -9.62 17.04 19.25
N ASN A 71 -10.03 16.16 18.35
CA ASN A 71 -11.15 16.37 17.45
C ASN A 71 -12.34 15.49 17.83
N LYS A 72 -13.55 16.06 17.86
CA LYS A 72 -14.78 15.27 17.97
C LYS A 72 -15.05 14.58 16.62
N ILE A 73 -15.18 13.27 16.64
CA ILE A 73 -15.41 12.47 15.43
C ILE A 73 -16.92 12.28 15.27
N GLU A 74 -17.52 13.02 14.34
CA GLU A 74 -18.96 12.95 14.05
C GLU A 74 -19.25 11.83 13.05
N THR A 75 -18.42 11.73 12.01
CA THR A 75 -18.48 10.66 11.02
C THR A 75 -17.19 9.85 11.01
N ALA A 76 -17.35 8.54 10.89
CA ALA A 76 -16.27 7.58 10.71
C ALA A 76 -16.68 6.63 9.57
N MET A 77 -15.82 6.47 8.57
CA MET A 77 -16.11 5.72 7.34
C MET A 77 -14.86 4.93 6.92
N SER A 78 -15.05 3.71 6.40
CA SER A 78 -13.95 2.96 5.79
C SER A 78 -13.63 3.48 4.39
N GLU A 79 -12.43 3.20 3.89
CA GLU A 79 -12.09 3.59 2.51
C GLU A 79 -12.98 2.87 1.48
N GLN A 80 -13.31 1.59 1.72
CA GLN A 80 -14.27 0.85 0.91
C GLN A 80 -15.61 1.59 0.77
N GLN A 81 -16.18 2.08 1.88
CA GLN A 81 -17.44 2.82 1.85
C GLN A 81 -17.33 4.10 1.02
N LEU A 82 -16.20 4.82 1.11
CA LEU A 82 -15.95 6.00 0.30
C LEU A 82 -15.91 5.64 -1.19
N VAL A 83 -15.09 4.65 -1.56
CA VAL A 83 -14.87 4.23 -2.96
C VAL A 83 -16.16 3.73 -3.59
N GLU A 84 -16.90 2.86 -2.89
CA GLU A 84 -18.16 2.32 -3.38
C GLU A 84 -19.25 3.39 -3.49
N SER A 85 -19.26 4.39 -2.59
CA SER A 85 -20.18 5.53 -2.69
C SER A 85 -19.92 6.41 -3.93
N ALA A 86 -18.70 6.38 -4.47
CA ALA A 86 -18.32 7.04 -5.72
C ALA A 86 -18.61 6.18 -6.98
N GLY A 87 -19.18 4.98 -6.81
CA GLY A 87 -19.49 4.06 -7.91
C GLY A 87 -18.28 3.29 -8.45
N TRP A 88 -17.19 3.21 -7.70
CA TRP A 88 -16.00 2.45 -8.06
C TRP A 88 -15.91 1.14 -7.30
N HIS A 89 -15.13 0.19 -7.81
CA HIS A 89 -14.86 -1.07 -7.14
C HIS A 89 -13.67 -0.92 -6.19
N TYR A 90 -13.67 -1.69 -5.11
CA TYR A 90 -12.62 -1.65 -4.10
C TYR A 90 -11.99 -3.04 -3.91
N LEU A 91 -10.65 -3.09 -3.89
CA LEU A 91 -9.88 -4.28 -3.52
C LEU A 91 -8.87 -3.89 -2.45
N ARG A 92 -8.78 -4.73 -1.40
CA ARG A 92 -7.84 -4.54 -0.29
C ARG A 92 -6.86 -5.70 -0.16
N LEU A 93 -5.58 -5.38 -0.31
CA LEU A 93 -4.43 -6.25 -0.07
C LEU A 93 -3.58 -5.67 1.07
N THR A 94 -3.42 -6.42 2.15
CA THR A 94 -2.87 -5.89 3.41
C THR A 94 -1.34 -6.02 3.44
N ASP A 95 -0.65 -5.23 2.61
CA ASP A 95 0.81 -5.22 2.54
C ASP A 95 1.46 -4.29 3.57
N THR A 96 2.39 -4.87 4.34
CA THR A 96 3.18 -4.18 5.36
C THR A 96 3.98 -3.03 4.73
N ASP A 97 4.02 -1.87 5.38
CA ASP A 97 4.81 -0.75 4.86
C ASP A 97 6.32 -1.07 4.82
N HIS A 98 7.01 -0.47 3.87
CA HIS A 98 8.46 -0.51 3.67
C HIS A 98 9.07 -1.83 3.16
N VAL A 99 8.37 -2.95 3.22
CA VAL A 99 8.87 -4.28 2.82
C VAL A 99 8.35 -4.71 1.44
N TRP A 100 8.84 -5.84 0.91
CA TRP A 100 8.29 -6.47 -0.29
C TRP A 100 6.90 -7.09 0.01
N PRO A 101 5.92 -7.03 -0.91
CA PRO A 101 4.61 -7.64 -0.71
C PRO A 101 4.68 -9.13 -0.36
N ALA A 102 3.75 -9.58 0.49
CA ALA A 102 3.69 -10.98 0.89
C ALA A 102 3.26 -11.87 -0.29
N ALA A 103 3.72 -13.13 -0.34
CA ALA A 103 3.47 -14.01 -1.47
C ALA A 103 1.96 -14.22 -1.71
N GLU A 104 1.21 -14.40 -0.63
CA GLU A 104 -0.25 -14.54 -0.64
C GLU A 104 -0.97 -13.31 -1.21
N ASN A 105 -0.44 -12.10 -1.01
CA ASN A 105 -1.02 -10.89 -1.58
C ASN A 105 -0.67 -10.75 -3.06
N ILE A 106 0.53 -11.18 -3.47
CA ILE A 106 0.94 -11.22 -4.88
C ILE A 106 0.08 -12.23 -5.65
N GLU A 107 -0.13 -13.43 -5.10
CA GLU A 107 -1.01 -14.46 -5.69
C GLU A 107 -2.43 -13.93 -5.86
N ALA A 108 -3.01 -13.36 -4.79
CA ALA A 108 -4.35 -12.76 -4.85
C ALA A 108 -4.43 -11.62 -5.89
N PHE A 109 -3.37 -10.83 -6.03
CA PHE A 109 -3.29 -9.78 -7.05
C PHE A 109 -3.21 -10.35 -8.47
N VAL A 110 -2.39 -11.38 -8.70
CA VAL A 110 -2.26 -12.04 -10.01
C VAL A 110 -3.60 -12.63 -10.42
N ASP A 111 -4.27 -13.33 -9.52
CA ASP A 111 -5.58 -13.91 -9.77
C ASP A 111 -6.63 -12.83 -10.04
N PHE A 112 -6.63 -11.75 -9.25
CA PHE A 112 -7.49 -10.60 -9.51
C PHE A 112 -7.25 -10.02 -10.92
N VAL A 113 -6.00 -9.78 -11.31
CA VAL A 113 -5.64 -9.22 -12.62
C VAL A 113 -6.10 -10.11 -13.78
N ARG A 114 -6.06 -11.43 -13.61
CA ARG A 114 -6.55 -12.41 -14.61
C ARG A 114 -8.06 -12.36 -14.81
N THR A 115 -8.82 -11.88 -13.83
CA THR A 115 -10.29 -11.76 -13.91
C THR A 115 -10.78 -10.42 -14.48
N LEU A 116 -9.88 -9.46 -14.68
CA LEU A 116 -10.26 -8.12 -15.11
C LEU A 116 -10.75 -8.09 -16.56
N PRO A 117 -11.82 -7.32 -16.86
CA PRO A 117 -12.16 -7.01 -18.25
C PRO A 117 -11.08 -6.13 -18.89
N GLN A 118 -11.03 -6.13 -20.21
CA GLN A 118 -9.96 -5.47 -20.99
C GLN A 118 -9.89 -3.96 -20.71
N GLU A 119 -11.02 -3.31 -20.48
CA GLU A 119 -11.15 -1.87 -20.22
C GLU A 119 -11.10 -1.50 -18.72
N ALA A 120 -10.69 -2.42 -17.85
CA ALA A 120 -10.51 -2.12 -16.44
C ALA A 120 -9.39 -1.09 -16.22
N TRP A 121 -9.66 -0.10 -15.37
CA TRP A 121 -8.67 0.85 -14.88
C TRP A 121 -8.36 0.55 -13.42
N LEU A 122 -7.08 0.45 -13.09
CA LEU A 122 -6.63 0.20 -11.72
C LEU A 122 -5.98 1.46 -11.14
N HIS A 123 -6.58 2.01 -10.08
CA HIS A 123 -6.02 3.09 -9.28
C HIS A 123 -5.35 2.51 -8.03
N PHE A 124 -4.03 2.44 -8.09
CA PHE A 124 -3.19 1.89 -7.03
C PHE A 124 -2.79 2.96 -6.02
N HIS A 125 -2.91 2.66 -4.73
CA HIS A 125 -2.38 3.54 -3.70
C HIS A 125 -1.89 2.81 -2.45
N CYS A 126 -1.10 3.52 -1.68
CA CYS A 126 -0.74 3.19 -0.31
C CYS A 126 -0.73 4.51 0.47
N GLN A 127 -0.05 4.58 1.62
CA GLN A 127 0.03 5.84 2.37
C GLN A 127 0.76 6.97 1.62
N ALA A 128 1.79 6.65 0.82
CA ALA A 128 2.66 7.66 0.20
C ALA A 128 2.75 7.59 -1.33
N GLY A 129 2.10 6.61 -1.97
CA GLY A 129 2.16 6.44 -3.42
C GLY A 129 3.56 6.07 -3.95
N LYS A 130 4.42 5.48 -3.10
CA LYS A 130 5.81 5.12 -3.45
C LYS A 130 6.02 3.60 -3.36
N GLY A 131 6.60 3.09 -2.28
CA GLY A 131 7.07 1.69 -2.18
C GLY A 131 6.06 0.62 -2.64
N ARG A 132 4.96 0.45 -1.90
CA ARG A 132 3.92 -0.55 -2.21
C ARG A 132 3.24 -0.27 -3.56
N THR A 133 2.78 0.97 -3.76
CA THR A 133 2.14 1.41 -5.01
C THR A 133 2.98 1.09 -6.24
N THR A 134 4.24 1.54 -6.29
CA THR A 134 5.08 1.33 -7.47
C THR A 134 5.48 -0.13 -7.63
N ALA A 135 5.63 -0.91 -6.56
CA ALA A 135 5.88 -2.35 -6.68
C ALA A 135 4.74 -3.05 -7.44
N TYR A 136 3.47 -2.77 -7.09
CA TYR A 136 2.33 -3.33 -7.81
C TYR A 136 2.11 -2.73 -9.20
N MET A 137 2.42 -1.43 -9.41
CA MET A 137 2.43 -0.86 -10.76
C MET A 137 3.42 -1.61 -11.65
N VAL A 138 4.66 -1.85 -11.19
CA VAL A 138 5.66 -2.61 -11.92
C VAL A 138 5.20 -4.05 -12.15
N MET A 139 4.68 -4.75 -11.13
CA MET A 139 4.18 -6.13 -11.30
C MET A 139 3.06 -6.21 -12.34
N TYR A 140 2.08 -5.30 -12.28
CA TYR A 140 1.01 -5.23 -13.28
C TYR A 140 1.55 -4.98 -14.69
N ASP A 141 2.54 -4.10 -14.79
CA ASP A 141 3.14 -3.69 -16.05
C ASP A 141 3.95 -4.82 -16.70
N ILE A 142 4.66 -5.61 -15.89
CA ILE A 142 5.32 -6.87 -16.29
C ILE A 142 4.28 -7.86 -16.83
N MET A 143 3.17 -8.05 -16.11
CA MET A 143 2.13 -9.00 -16.52
C MET A 143 1.41 -8.60 -17.81
N LYS A 144 1.25 -7.30 -18.07
CA LYS A 144 0.52 -6.80 -19.25
C LYS A 144 1.40 -6.57 -20.47
N ASN A 145 2.71 -6.44 -20.28
CA ASN A 145 3.68 -6.18 -21.35
C ASN A 145 4.91 -7.10 -21.18
N PRO A 146 4.73 -8.44 -21.22
CA PRO A 146 5.81 -9.39 -20.94
C PRO A 146 6.97 -9.32 -21.94
N GLU A 147 6.76 -8.72 -23.12
CA GLU A 147 7.79 -8.50 -24.13
C GLU A 147 8.76 -7.35 -23.80
N VAL A 148 8.41 -6.48 -22.85
CA VAL A 148 9.21 -5.31 -22.47
C VAL A 148 10.27 -5.71 -21.44
N SER A 149 11.50 -5.23 -21.62
CA SER A 149 12.59 -5.54 -20.68
C SER A 149 12.30 -5.04 -19.26
N LEU A 150 12.74 -5.79 -18.25
CA LEU A 150 12.61 -5.38 -16.85
C LEU A 150 13.17 -3.97 -16.60
N GLY A 151 14.31 -3.64 -17.21
CA GLY A 151 14.94 -2.32 -17.09
C GLY A 151 14.01 -1.20 -17.57
N ASP A 152 13.40 -1.35 -18.74
CA ASP A 152 12.49 -0.35 -19.30
C ASP A 152 11.24 -0.19 -18.44
N ILE A 153 10.68 -1.29 -17.92
CA ILE A 153 9.53 -1.26 -17.00
C ILE A 153 9.89 -0.49 -15.73
N LEU A 154 11.00 -0.83 -15.08
CA LEU A 154 11.45 -0.16 -13.85
C LEU A 154 11.70 1.33 -14.09
N SER A 155 12.36 1.68 -15.18
CA SER A 155 12.66 3.06 -15.55
C SER A 155 11.40 3.86 -15.88
N ARG A 156 10.47 3.32 -16.70
CA ARG A 156 9.25 4.05 -17.04
C ARG A 156 8.36 4.29 -15.82
N GLN A 157 8.20 3.30 -14.94
CA GLN A 157 7.43 3.45 -13.71
C GLN A 157 8.04 4.49 -12.76
N TYR A 158 9.37 4.58 -12.71
CA TYR A 158 10.05 5.65 -11.99
C TYR A 158 9.84 7.03 -12.63
N LEU A 159 10.00 7.15 -13.95
CA LEU A 159 9.83 8.41 -14.69
C LEU A 159 8.40 8.94 -14.64
N LEU A 160 7.40 8.05 -14.53
CA LEU A 160 5.99 8.41 -14.30
C LEU A 160 5.71 8.89 -12.86
N GLY A 161 6.73 8.99 -12.02
CA GLY A 161 6.64 9.55 -10.67
C GLY A 161 6.64 8.50 -9.55
N GLY A 162 6.83 7.22 -9.87
CA GLY A 162 6.98 6.15 -8.89
C GLY A 162 8.31 6.15 -8.13
N ALA A 163 8.55 5.11 -7.34
CA ALA A 163 9.86 4.78 -6.81
C ALA A 163 10.59 3.80 -7.75
N TYR A 164 11.91 3.91 -7.86
CA TYR A 164 12.68 2.88 -8.57
C TYR A 164 12.73 1.61 -7.69
N VAL A 165 11.97 0.58 -8.07
CA VAL A 165 11.71 -0.60 -7.21
C VAL A 165 12.99 -1.38 -6.91
N ALA A 166 13.91 -1.44 -7.88
CA ALA A 166 15.23 -2.07 -7.73
C ALA A 166 16.29 -1.13 -7.11
N TYR A 167 15.87 -0.09 -6.38
CA TYR A 167 16.81 0.77 -5.67
C TYR A 167 17.51 0.01 -4.55
N GLU A 168 18.83 0.11 -4.50
CA GLU A 168 19.65 -0.37 -3.39
C GLU A 168 20.38 0.78 -2.70
N SER A 169 20.44 0.75 -1.36
CA SER A 169 21.22 1.73 -0.60
C SER A 169 22.71 1.39 -0.68
N LYS A 170 23.56 2.36 -1.04
CA LYS A 170 24.99 2.11 -1.29
C LYS A 170 25.80 1.74 -0.04
N LYS A 171 25.31 1.92 1.20
CA LYS A 171 25.94 1.43 2.45
C LYS A 171 24.91 1.36 3.59
N ALA A 172 24.90 0.27 4.34
CA ALA A 172 24.19 0.18 5.63
C ALA A 172 24.92 1.01 6.69
N ALA A 173 24.72 2.33 6.68
CA ALA A 173 25.14 3.16 7.81
C ALA A 173 24.33 2.77 9.07
N PRO A 174 24.90 2.88 10.28
CA PRO A 174 24.15 2.67 11.52
C PRO A 174 22.84 3.47 11.52
N GLY A 175 21.71 2.80 11.75
CA GLY A 175 20.37 3.40 11.71
C GLY A 175 19.62 3.29 10.38
N GLN A 176 20.24 2.82 9.29
CA GLN A 176 19.55 2.55 8.01
C GLN A 176 18.86 1.18 8.00
N TRP A 177 17.90 0.99 8.90
CA TRP A 177 17.15 -0.27 9.05
C TRP A 177 16.39 -0.70 7.77
N LYS A 178 16.21 0.20 6.80
CA LYS A 178 15.54 -0.08 5.51
C LYS A 178 16.44 -0.73 4.46
N ALA A 179 17.77 -0.75 4.66
CA ALA A 179 18.72 -1.21 3.64
C ALA A 179 18.43 -2.65 3.18
N ASP A 180 18.25 -3.57 4.12
CA ASP A 180 17.98 -4.98 3.83
C ASP A 180 16.65 -5.16 3.09
N TYR A 181 15.62 -4.37 3.44
CA TYR A 181 14.33 -4.40 2.74
C TYR A 181 14.43 -3.83 1.32
N TYR A 182 15.28 -2.82 1.08
CA TYR A 182 15.55 -2.34 -0.28
C TYR A 182 16.21 -3.41 -1.13
N HIS A 183 17.25 -4.07 -0.60
CA HIS A 183 17.91 -5.18 -1.28
C HIS A 183 16.94 -6.34 -1.56
N GLN A 184 16.09 -6.69 -0.58
CA GLN A 184 15.04 -7.70 -0.78
C GLN A 184 14.10 -7.32 -1.93
N LYS A 185 13.61 -6.08 -1.98
CA LYS A 185 12.71 -5.61 -3.06
C LYS A 185 13.37 -5.70 -4.44
N ALA A 186 14.64 -5.31 -4.57
CA ALA A 186 15.38 -5.41 -5.81
C ALA A 186 15.49 -6.86 -6.31
N ARG A 187 15.82 -7.81 -5.42
CA ARG A 187 15.89 -9.23 -5.78
C ARG A 187 14.52 -9.84 -6.10
N MET A 188 13.49 -9.46 -5.37
CA MET A 188 12.17 -10.06 -5.53
C MET A 188 11.46 -9.59 -6.80
N ILE A 189 11.68 -8.35 -7.24
CA ILE A 189 11.09 -7.90 -8.51
C ILE A 189 11.73 -8.61 -9.72
N GLU A 190 13.03 -8.91 -9.68
CA GLU A 190 13.69 -9.74 -10.70
C GLU A 190 13.10 -11.15 -10.74
N LYS A 191 12.85 -11.75 -9.58
CA LYS A 191 12.17 -13.06 -9.49
C LYS A 191 10.75 -13.03 -10.05
N PHE A 192 9.99 -11.98 -9.74
CA PHE A 192 8.64 -11.84 -10.28
C PHE A 192 8.64 -11.68 -11.81
N TYR A 193 9.61 -10.92 -12.35
CA TYR A 193 9.80 -10.84 -13.80
C TYR A 193 10.09 -12.21 -14.39
N GLY A 194 11.04 -12.97 -13.83
CA GLY A 194 11.34 -14.33 -14.27
C GLY A 194 10.12 -15.25 -14.22
N TYR A 195 9.34 -15.19 -13.14
CA TYR A 195 8.07 -15.93 -13.01
C TYR A 195 7.10 -15.67 -14.18
N VAL A 196 6.92 -14.41 -14.59
CA VAL A 196 6.05 -14.06 -15.73
C VAL A 196 6.64 -14.48 -17.07
N GLN A 197 7.97 -14.52 -17.22
CA GLN A 197 8.58 -15.02 -18.46
C GLN A 197 8.40 -16.55 -18.63
N GLU A 198 8.26 -17.27 -17.52
CA GLU A 198 8.15 -18.74 -17.49
C GLU A 198 6.69 -19.25 -17.52
N ASN A 199 5.68 -18.38 -17.39
CA ASN A 199 4.26 -18.75 -17.26
C ASN A 199 3.33 -17.86 -18.10
#